data_AF-A0AAX3IBH9-F1
#
_entry.id   AF-A0AAX3IBH9-F1
#
_cell.length_a   1.000
_cell.length_b   1.000
_cell.length_c   1.000
_cell.angle_alpha   90.00
_cell.angle_beta   90.00
_cell.angle_gamma   90.00
#
_symmetry.space_group_name_H-M   'P 1'
#
loop_
_entity.id
_entity.type
_entity.pdbx_description
1 polymer ?
#
loop_
_entity_poly.entity_id
_entity_poly.type
_entity_poly.pdbx_seq_one_letter_code
_entity_poly.pdbx_strand_id
1 'polypeptide(L)'
;MIRIKLFPFLTDEPLKVSVHDEVITVNGRDFDLSVIPDGYRLLASAMDSDCFVDTVARIGGDLTLTLKLPVKWDDPLWLRNPAEPGIIEVISNGPVEVPTSAITEEWSAPSLEEVIHD
;
A
#
# COMPACT_ATOMS: atom_id res chain seq x y z
N MET A 1 -14.01 8.87 -8.07
CA MET A 1 -12.55 8.60 -8.02
C MET A 1 -12.26 7.76 -6.77
N ILE A 2 -11.15 7.01 -6.75
CA ILE A 2 -10.71 6.30 -5.54
C ILE A 2 -9.41 6.93 -5.03
N ARG A 3 -9.43 7.36 -3.76
CA ARG A 3 -8.29 7.95 -3.06
C ARG A 3 -7.73 6.96 -2.04
N ILE A 4 -6.53 6.48 -2.29
CA ILE A 4 -5.83 5.52 -1.43
C ILE A 4 -4.80 6.27 -0.61
N LYS A 5 -4.99 6.31 0.71
CA LYS A 5 -3.97 6.76 1.67
C LYS A 5 -3.07 5.58 2.05
N LEU A 6 -1.79 5.85 2.22
CA LEU A 6 -0.80 4.84 2.58
C LEU A 6 -0.36 5.04 4.02
N PHE A 7 -0.45 3.98 4.80
CA PHE A 7 0.02 3.92 6.18
C PHE A 7 1.24 2.99 6.27
N PRO A 8 2.47 3.53 6.39
CA PRO A 8 3.66 2.71 6.57
C PRO A 8 3.50 1.74 7.74
N PHE A 9 3.72 0.46 7.50
CA PHE A 9 3.54 -0.59 8.49
C PHE A 9 4.63 -1.65 8.33
N LEU A 10 5.30 -1.99 9.43
CA LEU A 10 6.35 -3.01 9.44
C LEU A 10 5.70 -4.40 9.31
N THR A 11 5.71 -4.95 8.10
CA THR A 11 5.13 -6.26 7.78
C THR A 11 5.81 -6.85 6.55
N ASP A 12 5.85 -8.18 6.48
CA ASP A 12 6.29 -8.93 5.29
C ASP A 12 5.13 -9.23 4.32
N GLU A 13 3.89 -8.92 4.70
CA GLU A 13 2.74 -9.09 3.82
C GLU A 13 2.84 -8.12 2.63
N PRO A 14 2.83 -8.61 1.38
CA PRO A 14 2.94 -7.75 0.21
C PRO A 14 1.69 -6.87 0.08
N LEU A 15 1.80 -5.77 -0.68
CA LEU A 15 0.65 -4.97 -1.09
C LEU A 15 0.63 -4.88 -2.61
N LYS A 16 -0.32 -5.59 -3.24
CA LYS A 16 -0.63 -5.48 -4.67
C LYS A 16 -2.05 -4.98 -4.82
N VAL A 17 -2.22 -3.91 -5.58
CA VAL A 17 -3.51 -3.24 -5.75
C VAL A 17 -3.82 -3.09 -7.24
N SER A 18 -5.06 -3.38 -7.62
CA SER A 18 -5.62 -2.97 -8.90
C SER A 18 -7.05 -2.49 -8.73
N VAL A 19 -7.51 -1.64 -9.63
CA VAL A 19 -8.87 -1.10 -9.62
C VAL A 19 -9.55 -1.40 -10.94
N HIS A 20 -10.82 -1.82 -10.87
CA HIS A 20 -11.71 -1.90 -12.03
C HIS A 20 -13.06 -1.30 -11.63
N ASP A 21 -13.37 -0.13 -12.17
CA ASP A 21 -14.51 0.69 -11.80
C ASP A 21 -14.51 1.01 -10.31
N GLU A 22 -15.45 0.48 -9.53
CA GLU A 22 -15.51 0.63 -8.07
C GLU A 22 -15.15 -0.65 -7.31
N VAL A 23 -14.56 -1.62 -8.00
CA VAL A 23 -13.97 -2.80 -7.38
C VAL A 23 -12.47 -2.58 -7.20
N ILE A 24 -12.01 -2.69 -5.96
CA ILE A 24 -10.58 -2.72 -5.65
C ILE A 24 -10.16 -4.17 -5.39
N THR A 25 -9.13 -4.63 -6.09
CA THR A 25 -8.49 -5.91 -5.82
C THR A 25 -7.25 -5.64 -4.96
N VAL A 26 -7.19 -6.21 -3.76
CA VAL A 26 -6.01 -6.16 -2.88
C VAL A 26 -5.50 -7.57 -2.66
N ASN A 27 -4.23 -7.82 -3.00
CA ASN A 27 -3.58 -9.12 -2.86
C ASN A 27 -4.35 -10.28 -3.53
N GLY A 28 -5.06 -10.00 -4.63
CA GLY A 28 -5.85 -10.99 -5.37
C GLY A 28 -7.27 -11.22 -4.85
N ARG A 29 -7.71 -10.45 -3.84
CA ARG A 29 -9.08 -10.46 -3.34
C ARG A 29 -9.83 -9.21 -3.77
N ASP A 30 -11.03 -9.40 -4.31
CA ASP A 30 -11.88 -8.31 -4.78
C ASP A 30 -12.77 -7.76 -3.66
N PHE A 31 -12.87 -6.44 -3.61
CA PHE A 31 -13.76 -5.71 -2.71
C PHE A 31 -14.62 -4.77 -3.54
N ASP A 32 -15.91 -5.06 -3.60
CA ASP A 32 -16.90 -4.20 -4.25
C ASP A 32 -17.22 -3.00 -3.36
N LEU A 33 -16.75 -1.81 -3.73
CA LEU A 33 -16.98 -0.57 -3.00
C LEU A 33 -18.24 0.17 -3.48
N SER A 34 -18.89 -0.30 -4.54
CA SER A 34 -20.13 0.28 -5.05
C SER A 34 -21.29 0.15 -4.05
N VAL A 35 -21.19 -0.84 -3.17
CA VAL A 35 -22.16 -1.07 -2.09
C VAL A 35 -22.16 0.01 -1.00
N ILE A 36 -21.15 0.89 -0.97
CA ILE A 36 -21.03 1.98 0.01
C ILE A 36 -21.69 3.24 -0.55
N PRO A 37 -22.86 3.67 -0.03
CA PRO A 37 -23.54 4.86 -0.51
C PRO A 37 -22.79 6.14 -0.12
N ASP A 38 -23.09 7.25 -0.80
CA ASP A 38 -22.48 8.54 -0.48
C ASP A 38 -22.84 9.00 0.94
N GLY A 39 -21.83 9.48 1.69
CA GLY A 39 -21.94 9.84 3.10
C GLY A 39 -21.79 8.67 4.08
N TYR A 40 -21.60 7.45 3.61
CA TYR A 40 -21.44 6.26 4.45
C TYR A 40 -19.98 5.80 4.54
N ARG A 41 -19.72 4.99 5.56
CA ARG A 41 -18.42 4.36 5.82
C ARG A 41 -18.60 2.91 6.25
N LEU A 42 -17.69 2.07 5.78
CA LEU A 42 -17.55 0.66 6.15
C LEU A 42 -16.28 0.51 6.97
N LEU A 43 -16.34 -0.23 8.09
CA LEU A 43 -15.18 -0.48 8.94
C LEU A 43 -14.22 -1.47 8.25
N ALA A 44 -12.91 -1.29 8.45
CA ALA A 44 -11.89 -2.23 7.97
C ALA A 44 -12.13 -3.66 8.47
N SER A 45 -12.67 -3.82 9.68
CA SER A 45 -13.04 -5.14 10.22
C SER A 45 -14.13 -5.85 9.44
N ALA A 46 -14.92 -5.14 8.63
CA ALA A 46 -15.91 -5.73 7.74
C ALA A 46 -15.32 -6.12 6.37
N MET A 47 -14.09 -5.71 6.07
CA MET A 47 -13.41 -6.01 4.80
C MET A 47 -12.77 -7.40 4.79
N ASP A 48 -12.68 -8.11 5.92
CA ASP A 48 -12.04 -9.44 6.00
C ASP A 48 -10.62 -9.46 5.37
N SER A 49 -9.87 -8.36 5.57
CA SER A 49 -8.51 -8.17 5.07
C SER A 49 -7.74 -7.27 6.02
N ASP A 50 -6.54 -7.72 6.41
CA ASP A 50 -5.67 -6.97 7.30
C ASP A 50 -4.99 -5.78 6.62
N CYS A 51 -5.10 -5.65 5.29
CA CYS A 51 -4.50 -4.54 4.54
C CYS A 51 -5.22 -3.20 4.80
N PHE A 52 -6.52 -3.22 5.12
CA PHE A 52 -7.31 -2.01 5.33
C PHE A 52 -7.09 -1.42 6.73
N VAL A 53 -7.09 -0.10 6.79
CA VAL A 53 -6.96 0.66 8.05
C VAL A 53 -8.19 1.51 8.26
N ASP A 54 -8.74 1.46 9.47
CA ASP A 54 -9.87 2.25 9.95
C ASP A 54 -11.16 2.03 9.14
N THR A 55 -11.42 2.85 8.11
CA THR A 55 -12.65 2.79 7.33
C THR A 55 -12.43 3.01 5.84
N VAL A 56 -13.34 2.45 5.04
CA VAL A 56 -13.56 2.83 3.65
C VAL A 56 -14.81 3.69 3.59
N ALA A 57 -14.70 4.91 3.08
CA ALA A 57 -15.79 5.88 3.10
C ALA A 57 -16.06 6.46 1.72
N ARG A 58 -17.31 6.80 1.43
CA ARG A 58 -17.67 7.61 0.27
C ARG A 58 -18.06 9.01 0.72
N ILE A 59 -17.35 10.02 0.23
CA ILE A 59 -17.53 11.42 0.62
C ILE A 59 -17.60 12.27 -0.64
N GLY A 60 -18.78 12.83 -0.93
CA GLY A 60 -18.98 13.67 -2.11
C GLY A 60 -18.84 12.89 -3.43
N GLY A 61 -19.22 11.60 -3.42
CA GLY A 61 -19.10 10.69 -4.54
C GLY A 61 -17.75 9.97 -4.66
N ASP A 62 -16.71 10.45 -3.99
CA ASP A 62 -15.37 9.86 -4.03
C ASP A 62 -15.14 8.86 -2.90
N LEU A 63 -14.54 7.71 -3.25
CA LEU A 63 -14.16 6.68 -2.30
C LEU A 63 -12.80 7.02 -1.70
N THR A 64 -12.70 7.02 -0.38
CA THR A 64 -11.44 7.20 0.36
C THR A 64 -11.20 6.00 1.27
N LEU A 65 -10.00 5.43 1.19
CA LEU A 65 -9.56 4.33 2.04
C LEU A 65 -8.10 4.52 2.46
N THR A 66 -7.67 3.75 3.46
CA THR A 66 -6.28 3.68 3.88
C THR A 66 -5.79 2.24 3.82
N LEU A 67 -4.65 2.01 3.18
CA LEU A 67 -4.01 0.70 3.09
C LEU A 67 -2.67 0.70 3.84
N LYS A 68 -2.35 -0.43 4.48
CA LYS A 68 -1.03 -0.67 5.06
C LYS A 68 0.00 -0.78 3.95
N LEU A 69 0.92 0.16 3.90
CA LEU A 69 2.09 0.14 3.03
C LEU A 69 3.17 -0.70 3.69
N PRO A 70 3.53 -1.87 3.14
CA PRO A 70 4.60 -2.69 3.71
C PRO A 70 5.92 -1.94 3.61
N VAL A 71 6.58 -1.81 4.76
CA VAL A 71 7.93 -1.28 4.85
C VAL A 71 8.79 -2.22 5.68
N LYS A 72 10.08 -2.26 5.38
CA LYS A 72 11.11 -2.98 6.15
C LYS A 72 11.78 -2.05 7.15
N TRP A 73 12.62 -2.60 8.03
CA TRP A 73 13.39 -1.81 8.99
C TRP A 73 14.46 -0.92 8.31
N ASP A 74 15.06 -1.42 7.24
CA ASP A 74 16.16 -0.80 6.48
C ASP A 74 15.70 0.11 5.33
N ASP A 75 14.38 0.19 5.10
CA ASP A 75 13.80 1.11 4.13
C ASP A 75 14.13 2.58 4.42
N PRO A 76 14.19 3.42 3.39
CA PRO A 76 14.50 4.83 3.56
C PRO A 76 13.44 5.54 4.40
N LEU A 77 13.86 6.58 5.12
CA LEU A 77 12.99 7.30 6.06
C LEU A 77 11.75 7.89 5.36
N TRP A 78 11.89 8.35 4.12
CA TRP A 78 10.77 8.88 3.35
C TRP A 78 9.67 7.85 3.07
N LEU A 79 9.98 6.54 3.14
CA LEU A 79 9.01 5.47 2.97
C LEU A 79 8.44 5.01 4.32
N ARG A 80 9.32 4.83 5.33
CA ARG A 80 8.91 4.34 6.67
C ARG A 80 8.20 5.38 7.52
N ASN A 81 8.57 6.64 7.37
CA ASN A 81 8.04 7.76 8.15
C ASN A 81 8.06 9.03 7.26
N PRO A 82 7.17 9.09 6.26
CA PRO A 82 7.12 10.22 5.35
C PRO A 82 6.71 11.49 6.10
N ALA A 83 7.24 12.64 5.67
CA ALA A 83 6.86 13.93 6.23
C ALA A 83 5.38 14.27 5.98
N GLU A 84 4.82 13.74 4.89
CA GLU A 84 3.41 13.89 4.52
C GLU A 84 2.79 12.52 4.21
N PRO A 85 1.48 12.30 4.44
CA PRO A 85 0.83 11.04 4.10
C PRO A 85 0.95 10.72 2.60
N GLY A 86 1.39 9.51 2.27
CA GLY A 86 1.35 9.02 0.90
C GLY A 86 -0.10 8.88 0.42
N ILE A 87 -0.43 9.49 -0.72
CA ILE A 87 -1.78 9.47 -1.30
C ILE A 87 -1.65 9.11 -2.78
N ILE A 88 -2.49 8.18 -3.22
CA ILE A 88 -2.65 7.81 -4.63
C ILE A 88 -4.08 8.13 -5.06
N GLU A 89 -4.23 8.99 -6.06
CA GLU A 89 -5.51 9.29 -6.70
C GLU A 89 -5.68 8.38 -7.92
N VAL A 90 -6.57 7.40 -7.83
CA VAL A 90 -6.84 6.44 -8.89
C VAL A 90 -7.93 6.99 -9.80
N ILE A 91 -7.54 7.35 -11.02
CA ILE A 91 -8.40 7.96 -12.04
C ILE A 91 -8.73 7.03 -13.22
N SER A 92 -8.14 5.83 -13.25
CA SER A 92 -8.30 4.86 -14.33
C SER A 92 -8.17 3.43 -13.82
N ASN A 93 -8.82 2.50 -14.54
CA ASN A 93 -8.74 1.07 -14.25
C ASN A 93 -7.33 0.53 -14.52
N GLY A 94 -6.92 -0.49 -13.77
CA GLY A 94 -5.66 -1.20 -13.92
C GLY A 94 -4.89 -1.35 -12.61
N PRO A 95 -3.63 -1.83 -12.70
CA PRO A 95 -2.72 -1.87 -11.57
C PRO A 95 -2.48 -0.48 -10.98
N VAL A 96 -2.41 -0.41 -9.65
CA VAL A 96 -2.06 0.81 -8.92
C VAL A 96 -0.61 0.69 -8.47
N GLU A 97 0.23 1.61 -8.91
CA GLU A 97 1.64 1.66 -8.52
C GLU A 97 1.78 2.10 -7.06
N VAL A 98 2.23 1.17 -6.22
CA VAL A 98 2.46 1.39 -4.80
C VAL A 98 3.95 1.73 -4.58
N PRO A 99 4.30 2.75 -3.79
CA PRO A 99 5.69 3.05 -3.46
C PRO A 99 6.40 1.84 -2.86
N THR A 100 7.62 1.58 -3.30
CA THR A 100 8.48 0.55 -2.74
C THR A 100 9.89 1.10 -2.62
N SER A 101 10.63 0.62 -1.62
CA SER A 101 12.08 0.75 -1.61
C SER A 101 12.60 -0.27 -2.62
N ALA A 102 13.07 0.19 -3.77
CA ALA A 102 13.84 -0.69 -4.63
C ALA A 102 15.08 -1.11 -3.82
N ILE A 103 15.11 -2.36 -3.33
CA ILE A 103 16.38 -3.06 -3.20
C ILE A 103 16.76 -3.32 -4.66
N THR A 104 17.43 -2.38 -5.31
CA THR A 104 18.31 -2.77 -6.41
C THR A 104 19.30 -3.73 -5.74
N GLU A 105 19.36 -4.97 -6.21
CA GLU A 105 20.38 -5.96 -5.83
C GLU A 105 21.77 -5.42 -6.22
N GLU A 106 22.27 -4.44 -5.49
CA GLU A 106 23.63 -3.88 -5.61
C GLU A 106 24.30 -3.80 -4.24
N TRP A 107 23.88 -4.64 -3.29
CA TRP A 107 24.80 -5.10 -2.27
C TRP A 107 25.34 -6.48 -2.68
N SER A 108 26.18 -6.50 -3.72
CA SER A 108 27.27 -7.49 -3.68
C SER A 108 28.09 -7.12 -2.47
N ALA A 109 28.03 -7.94 -1.43
CA ALA A 109 29.03 -7.87 -0.36
C ALA A 109 30.40 -7.79 -1.04
N PRO A 110 31.30 -6.87 -0.64
CA PRO A 110 32.66 -6.92 -1.14
C PRO A 110 33.14 -8.35 -0.87
N SER A 111 33.58 -9.03 -1.93
CA SER A 111 34.25 -10.31 -1.82
C SER A 111 35.27 -10.18 -0.70
N LEU A 112 35.18 -11.08 0.30
CA LEU A 112 36.24 -11.28 1.28
C LEU A 112 37.48 -11.72 0.51
N GLU A 113 38.18 -10.78 -0.10
CA GLU A 113 39.54 -11.01 -0.54
C GLU A 113 40.33 -11.32 0.72
N GLU A 114 40.91 -12.50 0.66
CA GLU A 114 41.69 -13.19 1.68
C GLU A 114 42.51 -12.20 2.50
N VAL A 115 42.18 -12.10 3.79
CA VAL A 115 43.14 -11.61 4.79
C VAL A 115 44.26 -12.65 4.85
N ILE A 116 45.26 -12.49 3.98
CA ILE A 116 46.53 -13.19 4.09
C ILE A 116 47.22 -12.62 5.33
N HIS A 117 47.26 -13.41 6.39
CA HIS A 117 48.18 -13.16 7.49
C HIS A 117 49.54 -13.75 7.12
N ASP A 118 50.54 -12.88 6.96
CA ASP A 118 51.97 -13.22 6.97
C ASP A 118 52.42 -13.75 8.33
#